data_AF-A0A535JP64-F1
#
_entry.id   AF-A0A535JP64-F1
#
_cell.length_a   1.000
_cell.length_b   1.000
_cell.length_c   1.000
_cell.angle_alpha   90.00
_cell.angle_beta   90.00
_cell.angle_gamma   90.00
#
_symmetry.space_group_name_H-M   'P 1'
#
loop_
_entity.id
_entity.type
_entity.pdbx_description
1 polymer ?
#
loop_
_entity_poly.entity_id
_entity_poly.type
_entity_poly.pdbx_seq_one_letter_code
_entity_poly.pdbx_strand_id
1 'polypeptide(L)' 'MILGYVRTPFGRYGGALAAIRPDDLASHVIRAVLERTDVGDSE' A
#
# COMPACT_ATOMS: atom_id res chain seq x y z
N MET A 1 -1.55 -7.33 -18.65
CA MET A 1 -0.19 -6.88 -18.26
C MET A 1 -0.28 -6.28 -16.87
N ILE A 2 0.65 -6.60 -15.96
CA ILE A 2 0.72 -6.04 -14.61
C ILE A 2 1.88 -5.05 -14.58
N LEU A 3 1.65 -3.82 -14.12
CA LEU A 3 2.62 -2.72 -14.17
C LEU A 3 3.47 -2.60 -12.88
N GLY A 4 2.95 -3.08 -11.74
CA GLY A 4 3.65 -3.05 -10.47
C GLY A 4 2.92 -3.82 -9.38
N TYR A 5 3.65 -4.13 -8.30
CA TYR A 5 3.11 -4.81 -7.12
C TYR A 5 3.85 -4.36 -5.86
N VAL A 6 3.08 -3.99 -4.83
CA VAL A 6 3.57 -3.67 -3.49
C VAL A 6 2.57 -4.15 -2.44
N ARG A 7 3.04 -4.26 -1.20
CA ARG A 7 2.21 -4.62 -0.04
C ARG A 7 2.78 -4.01 1.23
N THR A 8 1.98 -3.93 2.28
CA THR A 8 2.48 -3.66 3.62
C THR A 8 3.27 -4.87 4.17
N PRO A 9 4.12 -4.67 5.19
CA PRO A 9 4.60 -5.78 6.02
C PRO A 9 3.42 -6.53 6.66
N PHE A 10 3.64 -7.79 6.99
CA PHE A 10 2.64 -8.56 7.73
C PHE A 10 2.69 -8.21 9.22
N GLY A 11 1.52 -7.90 9.77
CA GLY A 11 1.35 -7.70 11.21
C GLY A 11 1.19 -9.03 11.95
N ARG A 12 1.68 -9.07 13.20
CA ARG A 12 1.28 -10.10 14.17
C ARG A 12 0.01 -9.64 14.90
N TYR A 13 -0.79 -10.58 15.38
CA TYR A 13 -1.91 -10.27 16.26
C TYR A 13 -1.42 -9.50 17.50
N GLY A 14 -2.04 -8.36 17.81
CA GLY A 14 -1.60 -7.47 18.89
C GLY A 14 -0.22 -6.82 18.68
N GLY A 15 0.34 -6.89 17.46
CA GLY A 15 1.68 -6.39 17.15
C GLY A 15 1.70 -4.93 16.66
N ALA A 16 2.80 -4.54 16.02
CA ALA A 16 3.07 -3.16 15.62
C ALA A 16 2.01 -2.50 14.72
N LEU A 17 1.25 -3.28 13.95
CA LEU A 17 0.19 -2.77 13.06
C LEU A 17 -1.22 -2.86 13.69
N ALA A 18 -1.37 -3.37 14.91
CA ALA A 18 -2.67 -3.65 15.51
C ALA A 18 -3.53 -2.40 15.76
N ALA A 19 -2.88 -1.24 15.97
CA ALA A 19 -3.57 0.03 16.17
C ALA A 19 -3.86 0.78 14.85
N ILE A 20 -3.33 0.31 13.72
CA ILE A 20 -3.51 0.97 12.42
C ILE A 20 -4.80 0.44 11.79
N ARG A 21 -5.63 1.35 11.28
CA ARG A 21 -6.84 0.95 10.58
C ARG A 21 -6.50 0.23 9.27
N PRO A 22 -7.24 -0.82 8.89
CA PRO A 22 -6.99 -1.53 7.63
C PRO A 22 -7.06 -0.64 6.39
N ASP A 23 -7.93 0.38 6.38
CA ASP A 23 -8.04 1.33 5.27
C ASP A 23 -6.82 2.24 5.12
N ASP A 24 -6.17 2.63 6.23
CA ASP A 24 -4.90 3.37 6.18
C ASP A 24 -3.75 2.51 5.62
N LEU A 25 -3.76 1.20 5.91
CA LEU A 25 -2.81 0.26 5.31
C LEU A 25 -3.07 0.10 3.80
N ALA A 26 -4.34 0.08 3.38
CA ALA A 26 -4.70 0.02 1.97
C ALA A 26 -4.34 1.30 1.21
N SER A 27 -4.62 2.48 1.79
CA SER A 27 -4.26 3.77 1.19
C SER A 27 -2.74 3.92 1.05
N HIS A 28 -1.97 3.43 2.02
CA HIS A 28 -0.52 3.36 1.93
C HIS A 28 -0.05 2.51 0.75
N VAL A 29 -0.65 1.34 0.52
CA VAL A 29 -0.31 0.46 -0.62
C VAL A 29 -0.66 1.10 -1.95
N ILE A 30 -1.82 1.75 -2.06
CA ILE A 30 -2.24 2.45 -3.27
C ILE A 30 -1.24 3.56 -3.59
N ARG A 31 -0.92 4.42 -2.62
CA ARG A 31 0.07 5.49 -2.83
C ARG A 31 1.43 4.93 -3.25
N ALA A 32 1.91 3.88 -2.58
CA ALA A 32 3.21 3.29 -2.88
C ALA A 32 3.28 2.61 -4.26
N VAL A 33 2.18 2.05 -4.79
CA VAL A 33 2.20 1.49 -6.14
C VAL A 33 2.16 2.59 -7.19
N LEU A 34 1.40 3.67 -6.97
CA LEU A 34 1.38 4.84 -7.85
C LEU A 34 2.73 5.57 -7.84
N GLU A 35 3.46 5.61 -6.73
CA GLU A 35 4.82 6.19 -6.71
C GLU A 35 5.85 5.33 -7.47
N ARG A 36 5.60 4.03 -7.63
CA ARG A 36 6.51 3.09 -8.32
C ARG A 36 6.13 2.81 -9.77
N THR A 37 4.94 3.24 -10.17
CA THR A 37 4.40 3.01 -11.49
C THR A 37 4.00 4.35 -12.08
N ASP A 38 4.20 4.56 -13.37
CA ASP A 38 3.85 5.80 -14.06
C ASP A 38 2.33 5.91 -14.30
N VAL A 39 1.54 5.52 -13.30
CA VAL A 39 0.09 5.42 -13.34
C VAL A 39 -0.43 6.55 -12.46
N GLY A 40 -0.79 7.67 -13.06
CA GLY A 40 -1.31 8.82 -12.31
C GLY A 40 -0.88 10.17 -12.86
N ASP A 41 0.20 10.21 -13.65
CA ASP A 41 0.57 11.38 -14.44
C ASP A 41 -0.44 11.52 -15.58
N SER A 42 -1.53 12.22 -15.28
CA SER A 42 -2.55 12.59 -16.25
C SER A 42 -2.08 13.83 -16.99
N GLU A 43 -1.27 13.61 -18.02
CA GLU A 43 -1.29 14.44 -19.23
C GLU A 43 -2.36 13.92 -20.20
#